data_AF-A0A7C2B457-F1
#
_entry.id   AF-A0A7C2B457-F1
#
_cell.length_a   1.000
_cell.length_b   1.000
_cell.length_c   1.000
_cell.angle_alpha   90.00
_cell.angle_beta   90.00
_cell.angle_gamma   90.00
#
_symmetry.space_group_name_H-M   'P 1'
#
loop_
_entity.id
_entity.type
_entity.pdbx_description
1 polymer ?
#
loop_
_entity_poly.entity_id
_entity_poly.type
_entity_poly.pdbx_seq_one_letter_code
_entity_poly.pdbx_strand_id
1 'polypeptide(L)'
;MPEPRYSYIALCSRDENCTNQVHEVTTAFQEKCKELGVKVSIRKIKTVCSGRCKKGVFVDIGGAVFYHMVRPDNVESIIRDTILEGDVLPAHYSIERSFVGDEKVIYDRPANVLIYTDSQFCLAEGLRDLLRKDGLSSCGKCVPCRLGVKKLGQILSALLAGKARVDDVDRLRELALVMDASSRCALASKFVAPLFVAMDSFGEELNFVCVLSEDASRVCELKDSGGRFD
;
A
#
# COMPACT_ATOMS: atom_id res chain seq x y z
N MET A 1 16.06 -27.88 -14.61
CA MET A 1 15.42 -26.56 -14.46
C MET A 1 15.59 -26.17 -13.01
N PRO A 2 16.17 -25.01 -12.69
CA PRO A 2 16.30 -24.60 -11.30
C PRO A 2 14.90 -24.32 -10.74
N GLU A 3 14.54 -24.99 -9.65
CA GLU A 3 13.26 -24.73 -8.98
C GLU A 3 13.38 -23.44 -8.17
N PRO A 4 12.51 -22.45 -8.39
CA PRO A 4 12.57 -21.21 -7.64
C PRO A 4 12.15 -21.44 -6.19
N ARG A 5 12.84 -20.80 -5.24
CA ARG A 5 12.46 -20.86 -3.81
C ARG A 5 11.15 -20.13 -3.51
N TYR A 6 10.73 -19.21 -4.38
CA TYR A 6 9.54 -18.38 -4.22
C TYR A 6 8.57 -18.59 -5.38
N SER A 7 7.26 -18.56 -5.08
CA SER A 7 6.19 -18.86 -6.04
C SER A 7 5.74 -17.65 -6.88
N TYR A 8 5.98 -16.43 -6.38
CA TYR A 8 5.57 -15.21 -7.06
C TYR A 8 6.52 -14.04 -6.82
N ILE A 9 6.54 -13.11 -7.78
CA ILE A 9 7.12 -11.77 -7.67
C ILE A 9 5.97 -10.79 -7.88
N ALA A 10 5.85 -9.79 -7.02
CA ALA A 10 4.80 -8.81 -7.14
C ALA A 10 5.37 -7.38 -7.14
N LEU A 11 5.00 -6.60 -8.15
CA LEU A 11 5.51 -5.23 -8.37
C LEU A 11 4.41 -4.19 -8.14
N CYS A 12 4.78 -2.92 -8.03
CA CYS A 12 3.82 -1.81 -7.96
C CYS A 12 2.80 -1.85 -9.12
N SER A 13 1.54 -1.49 -8.85
CA SER A 13 0.47 -1.51 -9.86
C SER A 13 0.38 -0.26 -10.72
N ARG A 14 0.99 0.86 -10.32
CA ARG A 14 0.78 2.16 -10.97
C ARG A 14 1.69 2.29 -12.20
N ASP A 15 1.12 2.02 -13.38
CA ASP A 15 1.81 2.13 -14.67
C ASP A 15 1.72 3.54 -15.26
N GLU A 16 0.55 4.19 -15.15
CA GLU A 16 0.33 5.52 -15.72
C GLU A 16 0.83 6.64 -14.78
N ASN A 17 1.55 7.61 -15.35
CA ASN A 17 2.14 8.76 -14.65
C ASN A 17 3.15 8.42 -13.54
N CYS A 18 3.74 7.22 -13.56
CA CYS A 18 4.82 6.84 -12.65
C CYS A 18 6.19 7.31 -13.19
N THR A 19 6.91 8.13 -12.43
CA THR A 19 8.25 8.62 -12.84
C THR A 19 9.36 7.57 -12.67
N ASN A 20 9.07 6.43 -12.06
CA ASN A 20 10.05 5.42 -11.66
C ASN A 20 10.06 4.17 -12.57
N GLN A 21 9.47 4.25 -13.77
CA GLN A 21 9.63 3.22 -14.82
C GLN A 21 9.19 1.80 -14.40
N VAL A 22 8.10 1.68 -13.64
CA VAL A 22 7.56 0.38 -13.18
C VAL A 22 7.32 -0.59 -14.34
N HIS A 23 6.86 -0.07 -15.48
CA HIS A 23 6.66 -0.86 -16.69
C HIS A 23 7.95 -1.49 -17.21
N GLU A 24 9.04 -0.73 -17.28
CA GLU A 24 10.34 -1.21 -17.77
C GLU A 24 10.91 -2.30 -16.86
N VAL A 25 10.82 -2.11 -15.55
CA VAL A 25 11.25 -3.12 -14.56
C VAL A 25 10.41 -4.41 -14.70
N THR A 26 9.09 -4.28 -14.89
CA THR A 26 8.20 -5.43 -15.06
C THR A 26 8.54 -6.22 -16.32
N THR A 27 8.79 -5.54 -17.44
CA THR A 27 9.22 -6.16 -18.69
C THR A 27 10.57 -6.87 -18.54
N ALA A 28 11.54 -6.22 -17.86
CA ALA A 28 12.84 -6.83 -17.59
C ALA A 28 12.73 -8.12 -16.76
N PHE A 29 11.86 -8.17 -15.74
CA PHE A 29 11.58 -9.41 -15.00
C PHE A 29 10.96 -10.49 -15.89
N GLN A 30 10.04 -10.13 -16.78
CA GLN A 30 9.40 -11.10 -17.68
C GLN A 30 10.39 -11.69 -18.70
N GLU A 31 11.25 -10.88 -19.29
CA GLU A 31 12.26 -11.32 -20.25
C GLU A 31 13.32 -12.20 -19.58
N LYS A 32 13.88 -11.75 -18.45
CA LYS A 32 14.93 -12.50 -17.74
C LYS A 32 14.44 -13.81 -17.14
N CYS A 33 13.19 -13.87 -16.66
CA CYS A 33 12.61 -15.14 -16.22
C CYS A 33 12.44 -16.13 -17.37
N LYS A 34 12.11 -15.67 -18.59
CA LYS A 34 12.02 -16.53 -19.79
C LYS A 34 13.40 -17.03 -20.22
N GLU A 35 14.41 -16.16 -20.25
CA GLU A 35 15.80 -16.51 -20.61
C GLU A 35 16.39 -17.56 -19.67
N LEU A 36 16.18 -17.40 -18.36
CA LEU A 36 16.71 -18.31 -17.33
C LEU A 36 15.83 -19.56 -17.12
N GLY A 37 14.67 -19.64 -17.77
CA GLY A 37 13.74 -20.77 -17.66
C GLY A 37 13.13 -20.93 -16.27
N VAL A 38 12.98 -19.82 -15.53
CA VAL A 38 12.50 -19.80 -14.14
C VAL A 38 10.98 -19.66 -14.11
N LYS A 39 10.29 -20.64 -13.50
CA LYS A 39 8.82 -20.67 -13.43
C LYS A 39 8.30 -19.90 -12.21
N VAL A 40 8.13 -18.59 -12.33
CA VAL A 40 7.60 -17.74 -11.26
C VAL A 40 6.43 -16.90 -11.77
N SER A 41 5.38 -16.75 -10.95
CA SER A 41 4.23 -15.92 -11.30
C SER A 41 4.50 -14.44 -11.02
N ILE A 42 4.43 -13.59 -12.04
CA ILE A 42 4.56 -12.13 -11.88
C ILE A 42 3.18 -11.53 -11.66
N ARG A 43 3.01 -10.80 -10.56
CA ARG A 43 1.76 -10.19 -10.12
C ARG A 43 1.93 -8.69 -9.93
N LYS A 44 0.82 -7.96 -9.86
CA LYS A 44 0.80 -6.55 -9.44
C LYS A 44 0.21 -6.46 -8.04
N ILE A 45 0.90 -5.74 -7.17
CA ILE A 45 0.43 -5.33 -5.85
C ILE A 45 -0.37 -4.05 -6.01
N LYS A 46 -1.55 -3.98 -5.40
CA LYS A 46 -2.27 -2.72 -5.26
C LYS A 46 -1.40 -1.74 -4.45
N THR A 47 -0.90 -0.71 -5.12
CA THR A 47 -0.11 0.35 -4.50
C THR A 47 -0.82 1.68 -4.61
N VAL A 48 -0.88 2.41 -3.49
CA VAL A 48 -1.43 3.75 -3.44
C VAL A 48 -0.31 4.74 -3.23
N CYS A 49 -0.02 5.50 -4.28
CA CYS A 49 1.06 6.46 -4.31
C CYS A 49 0.73 7.61 -5.27
N SER A 50 1.44 8.72 -5.13
CA SER A 50 1.36 9.87 -6.03
C SER A 50 2.17 9.74 -7.32
N GLY A 51 2.76 8.56 -7.58
CA GLY A 51 3.61 8.29 -8.75
C GLY A 51 5.03 8.87 -8.69
N ARG A 52 5.39 9.59 -7.61
CA ARG A 52 6.68 10.27 -7.42
C ARG A 52 7.40 9.81 -6.14
N CYS A 53 7.48 8.51 -5.90
CA CYS A 53 8.15 7.98 -4.71
C CYS A 53 9.68 8.13 -4.80
N LYS A 54 10.33 8.49 -3.69
CA LYS A 54 11.79 8.67 -3.61
C LYS A 54 12.56 7.34 -3.58
N LYS A 55 11.90 6.25 -3.18
CA LYS A 55 12.48 4.90 -3.04
C LYS A 55 12.37 4.05 -4.31
N GLY A 56 11.96 4.60 -5.45
CA GLY A 56 11.87 3.86 -6.71
C GLY A 56 10.80 2.76 -6.71
N VAL A 57 11.00 1.72 -7.53
CA VAL A 57 10.08 0.59 -7.67
C VAL A 57 10.21 -0.36 -6.47
N PHE A 58 9.05 -0.72 -5.89
CA PHE A 58 8.97 -1.75 -4.86
C PHE A 58 8.68 -3.11 -5.49
N VAL A 59 9.33 -4.14 -4.96
CA VAL A 59 9.17 -5.54 -5.39
C VAL A 59 9.02 -6.43 -4.16
N ASP A 60 7.93 -7.18 -4.10
CA ASP A 60 7.72 -8.28 -3.16
C ASP A 60 8.09 -9.61 -3.82
N ILE A 61 8.89 -10.42 -3.12
CA ILE A 61 9.28 -11.75 -3.55
C ILE A 61 8.69 -12.74 -2.54
N GLY A 62 7.63 -13.43 -2.97
CA GLY A 62 6.97 -14.48 -2.20
C GLY A 62 6.44 -14.06 -0.83
N GLY A 63 6.24 -12.77 -0.56
CA GLY A 63 5.84 -12.23 0.76
C GLY A 63 6.98 -12.20 1.78
N ALA A 64 8.14 -12.78 1.45
CA ALA A 64 9.26 -12.97 2.35
C ALA A 64 10.28 -11.82 2.25
N VAL A 65 10.55 -11.34 1.04
CA VAL A 65 11.60 -10.36 0.76
C VAL A 65 11.00 -9.16 0.03
N PHE A 66 11.18 -7.96 0.60
CA PHE A 66 10.77 -6.70 -0.03
C PHE A 66 11.99 -5.90 -0.45
N TYR A 67 12.03 -5.57 -1.73
CA TYR A 67 13.02 -4.70 -2.34
C TYR A 67 12.46 -3.34 -2.71
N HIS A 68 13.33 -2.34 -2.66
CA HIS A 68 13.10 -0.99 -3.12
C HIS A 68 14.27 -0.54 -4.00
N MET A 69 14.07 0.53 -4.77
CA MET A 69 15.05 1.06 -5.73
C MET A 69 15.48 0.02 -6.77
N VAL A 70 14.56 -0.85 -7.16
CA VAL A 70 14.79 -1.83 -8.23
C VAL A 70 14.84 -1.12 -9.58
N ARG A 71 15.81 -1.49 -10.41
CA ARG A 71 16.07 -0.92 -11.73
C ARG A 71 16.22 -2.06 -12.74
N PRO A 72 16.02 -1.84 -14.04
CA PRO A 72 16.20 -2.91 -15.03
C PRO A 72 17.57 -3.63 -14.92
N ASP A 73 18.63 -2.90 -14.59
CA ASP A 73 20.00 -3.43 -14.49
C ASP A 73 20.21 -4.44 -13.34
N ASN A 74 19.43 -4.36 -12.26
CA ASN A 74 19.60 -5.23 -11.09
C ASN A 74 18.60 -6.40 -11.05
N VAL A 75 17.73 -6.51 -12.05
CA VAL A 75 16.77 -7.61 -12.15
C VAL A 75 17.48 -8.96 -12.23
N GLU A 76 18.60 -9.04 -12.96
CA GLU A 76 19.33 -10.29 -13.12
C GLU A 76 19.93 -10.81 -11.79
N SER A 77 20.53 -9.92 -10.99
CA SER A 77 21.07 -10.31 -9.68
C SER A 77 19.96 -10.71 -8.72
N ILE A 78 18.81 -10.02 -8.74
CA ILE A 78 17.64 -10.39 -7.93
C ILE A 78 17.16 -11.80 -8.28
N ILE A 79 17.08 -12.16 -9.56
CA ILE A 79 16.63 -13.49 -9.96
C ILE A 79 17.64 -14.56 -9.55
N ARG A 80 18.93 -14.35 -9.81
CA ARG A 80 19.97 -15.34 -9.49
C ARG A 80 20.13 -15.51 -7.98
N ASP A 81 20.43 -14.43 -7.27
CA ASP A 81 20.83 -14.49 -5.86
C ASP A 81 19.61 -14.73 -4.97
N THR A 82 18.50 -14.02 -5.21
CA THR A 82 17.32 -14.13 -4.33
C THR A 82 16.39 -15.26 -4.73
N ILE A 83 16.05 -15.41 -6.02
CA ILE A 83 15.01 -16.38 -6.41
C ILE A 83 15.56 -17.81 -6.49
N LEU A 84 16.79 -17.99 -6.96
CA LEU A 84 17.41 -19.31 -7.08
C LEU A 84 18.17 -19.71 -5.80
N GLU A 85 19.14 -18.90 -5.36
CA GLU A 85 19.99 -19.24 -4.22
C GLU A 85 19.27 -19.01 -2.87
N GLY A 86 18.45 -17.96 -2.77
CA GLY A 86 17.72 -17.57 -1.57
C GLY A 86 18.37 -16.46 -0.75
N ASP A 87 19.42 -15.83 -1.30
CA ASP A 87 20.17 -14.77 -0.66
C ASP A 87 19.48 -13.41 -0.81
N VAL A 88 19.54 -12.61 0.26
CA VAL A 88 19.00 -11.25 0.25
C VAL A 88 20.07 -10.26 -0.20
N LEU A 89 19.71 -9.35 -1.10
CA LEU A 89 20.57 -8.27 -1.57
C LEU A 89 20.44 -7.05 -0.65
N PRO A 90 21.43 -6.77 0.23
CA PRO A 90 21.28 -5.73 1.26
C PRO A 90 21.10 -4.33 0.69
N ALA A 91 21.61 -4.07 -0.52
CA ALA A 91 21.49 -2.79 -1.20
C ALA A 91 20.03 -2.42 -1.56
N HIS A 92 19.17 -3.42 -1.75
CA HIS A 92 17.77 -3.24 -2.13
C HIS A 92 16.80 -3.65 -1.02
N TYR A 93 17.27 -4.38 -0.02
CA TYR A 93 16.47 -4.87 1.09
C TYR A 93 15.89 -3.73 1.92
N SER A 94 14.55 -3.67 1.99
CA SER A 94 13.88 -2.71 2.86
C SER A 94 13.86 -3.25 4.30
N ILE A 95 14.67 -2.65 5.18
CA ILE A 95 14.74 -2.99 6.61
C ILE A 95 13.56 -2.41 7.39
N GLU A 96 12.85 -1.40 6.86
CA GLU A 96 11.63 -0.86 7.49
C GLU A 96 10.50 -1.91 7.47
N ARG A 97 10.53 -2.79 8.46
CA ARG A 97 9.51 -3.79 8.78
C ARG A 97 9.13 -3.65 10.25
N SER A 98 8.16 -2.78 10.50
CA SER A 98 7.10 -3.17 11.43
C SER A 98 6.14 -3.98 10.54
N PHE A 99 6.05 -5.31 10.46
CA PHE A 99 6.61 -6.44 11.20
C PHE A 99 6.86 -7.60 10.20
N VAL A 100 7.70 -8.57 10.55
CA VAL A 100 7.70 -9.90 9.89
C VAL A 100 6.38 -10.59 10.25
N GLY A 101 5.44 -10.75 9.31
CA GLY A 101 4.15 -11.42 9.52
C GLY A 101 3.11 -11.16 8.41
N ASP A 102 1.93 -11.78 8.53
CA ASP A 102 0.75 -11.75 7.62
C ASP A 102 0.09 -10.35 7.50
N GLU A 103 0.87 -9.27 7.43
CA GLU A 103 0.31 -7.92 7.28
C GLU A 103 -0.21 -7.69 5.86
N LYS A 104 -1.51 -7.38 5.79
CA LYS A 104 -2.24 -7.15 4.53
C LYS A 104 -1.98 -5.77 3.90
N VAL A 105 -1.49 -4.82 4.70
CA VAL A 105 -1.22 -3.45 4.28
C VAL A 105 0.05 -2.95 4.95
N ILE A 106 0.89 -2.28 4.16
CA ILE A 106 2.16 -1.70 4.56
C ILE A 106 2.12 -0.22 4.18
N TYR A 107 2.59 0.65 5.07
CA TYR A 107 2.77 2.07 4.79
C TYR A 107 4.24 2.44 4.91
N ASP A 108 4.90 2.64 3.76
CA ASP A 108 6.27 3.15 3.72
C ASP A 108 6.24 4.67 3.97
N ARG A 109 6.59 5.07 5.19
CA ARG A 109 6.49 6.48 5.62
C ARG A 109 7.44 7.39 4.84
N PRO A 110 8.72 7.04 4.63
CA PRO A 110 9.61 7.92 3.86
C PRO A 110 9.23 8.07 2.39
N ALA A 111 8.71 7.01 1.75
CA ALA A 111 8.24 7.05 0.37
C ALA A 111 6.80 7.58 0.24
N ASN A 112 6.07 7.64 1.35
CA ASN A 112 4.66 8.03 1.43
C ASN A 112 3.76 7.17 0.53
N VAL A 113 3.94 5.85 0.60
CA VAL A 113 3.27 4.87 -0.27
C VAL A 113 2.58 3.81 0.59
N LEU A 114 1.33 3.49 0.25
CA LEU A 114 0.64 2.30 0.78
C LEU A 114 0.81 1.14 -0.18
N ILE A 115 1.14 -0.02 0.35
CA ILE A 115 1.39 -1.27 -0.39
C ILE A 115 0.49 -2.33 0.20
N TYR A 116 -0.37 -2.94 -0.61
CA TYR A 116 -1.30 -3.99 -0.18
C TYR A 116 -0.79 -5.36 -0.64
N THR A 117 -0.43 -6.22 0.31
CA THR A 117 0.16 -7.53 0.00
C THR A 117 -0.83 -8.49 -0.65
N ASP A 118 -2.14 -8.26 -0.44
CA ASP A 118 -3.23 -8.94 -1.12
C ASP A 118 -3.98 -7.95 -2.02
N SER A 119 -4.17 -8.31 -3.29
CA SER A 119 -4.92 -7.50 -4.26
C SER A 119 -6.42 -7.46 -3.96
N GLN A 120 -6.93 -8.38 -3.14
CA GLN A 120 -8.34 -8.43 -2.73
C GLN A 120 -8.68 -7.51 -1.55
N PHE A 121 -7.70 -6.80 -0.99
CA PHE A 121 -7.91 -6.03 0.23
C PHE A 121 -8.52 -4.65 -0.02
N CYS A 122 -9.51 -4.29 0.80
CA CYS A 122 -10.19 -3.00 0.71
C CYS A 122 -9.29 -1.86 1.21
N LEU A 123 -9.28 -0.74 0.48
CA LEU A 123 -8.51 0.45 0.86
C LEU A 123 -8.92 0.97 2.24
N ALA A 124 -10.22 1.12 2.49
CA ALA A 124 -10.74 1.60 3.77
C ALA A 124 -10.41 0.64 4.93
N GLU A 125 -10.35 -0.67 4.66
CA GLU A 125 -9.96 -1.67 5.65
C GLU A 125 -8.49 -1.53 6.03
N GLY A 126 -7.60 -1.34 5.04
CA GLY A 126 -6.18 -1.10 5.30
C GLY A 126 -5.93 0.17 6.09
N LEU A 127 -6.60 1.26 5.73
CA LEU A 127 -6.49 2.50 6.49
C LEU A 127 -6.98 2.37 7.93
N ARG A 128 -8.09 1.65 8.14
CA ARG A 128 -8.62 1.39 9.49
C ARG A 128 -7.63 0.58 10.32
N ASP A 129 -7.06 -0.47 9.74
CA ASP A 129 -6.13 -1.36 10.44
C ASP A 129 -4.80 -0.66 10.75
N LEU A 130 -4.27 0.14 9.81
CA LEU A 130 -3.11 1.01 10.04
C LEU A 130 -3.40 2.02 11.15
N LEU A 131 -4.51 2.76 11.06
CA LEU A 131 -4.89 3.76 12.05
C LEU A 131 -5.10 3.14 13.43
N ARG A 132 -5.67 1.94 13.52
CA ARG A 132 -5.84 1.22 14.78
C ARG A 132 -4.49 0.87 15.40
N LYS A 133 -3.56 0.31 14.60
CA LYS A 133 -2.21 -0.05 15.06
C LYS A 133 -1.43 1.18 15.51
N ASP A 134 -1.36 2.19 14.65
CA ASP A 134 -0.66 3.44 14.94
C ASP A 134 -1.30 4.16 16.13
N GLY A 135 -2.62 4.17 16.21
CA GLY A 135 -3.39 4.79 17.27
C GLY A 135 -3.11 4.22 18.67
N LEU A 136 -2.71 2.94 18.78
CA LEU A 136 -2.27 2.35 20.05
C LEU A 136 -1.02 3.01 20.61
N SER A 137 -0.20 3.65 19.77
CA SER A 137 0.99 4.40 20.21
C SER A 137 0.66 5.80 20.75
N SER A 138 -0.61 6.24 20.69
CA SER A 138 -1.03 7.54 21.21
C SER A 138 -0.87 7.62 22.74
N CYS A 139 -0.15 8.63 23.21
CA CYS A 139 -0.05 8.92 24.65
C CYS A 139 -1.31 9.57 25.26
N GLY A 140 -2.29 9.96 24.42
CA GLY A 140 -3.56 10.53 24.88
C GLY A 140 -3.54 11.93 25.49
N LYS A 141 -2.39 12.64 25.46
CA LYS A 141 -2.23 13.97 26.10
C LYS A 141 -2.99 15.10 25.41
N CYS A 142 -3.02 15.15 24.08
CA CYS A 142 -3.78 16.16 23.35
C CYS A 142 -5.15 15.61 22.91
N VAL A 143 -6.18 16.43 23.08
CA VAL A 143 -7.56 16.15 22.65
C VAL A 143 -7.66 15.76 21.17
N PRO A 144 -7.05 16.49 20.20
CA PRO A 144 -7.12 16.11 18.79
C PRO A 144 -6.60 14.71 18.54
N CYS A 145 -5.50 14.28 19.18
CA CYS A 145 -4.99 12.92 19.00
C CYS A 145 -5.84 11.87 19.74
N ARG A 146 -6.23 12.12 21.00
CA ARG A 146 -6.99 11.15 21.82
C ARG A 146 -8.40 10.87 21.28
N LEU A 147 -9.11 11.92 20.85
CA LEU A 147 -10.46 11.80 20.31
C LEU A 147 -10.46 11.61 18.80
N GLY A 148 -9.53 12.26 18.09
CA GLY A 148 -9.46 12.19 16.64
C GLY A 148 -9.18 10.79 16.13
N VAL A 149 -8.22 10.05 16.71
CA VAL A 149 -7.97 8.64 16.34
C VAL A 149 -9.25 7.78 16.48
N LYS A 150 -10.00 7.97 17.57
CA LYS A 150 -11.28 7.25 17.78
C LYS A 150 -12.31 7.64 16.71
N LYS A 151 -12.44 8.94 16.41
CA LYS A 151 -13.45 9.44 15.48
C LYS A 151 -13.13 9.09 14.03
N LEU A 152 -11.87 9.18 13.62
CA LEU A 152 -11.39 8.67 12.33
C LEU A 152 -11.70 7.18 12.17
N GLY A 153 -11.40 6.37 13.19
CA GLY A 153 -11.71 4.93 13.18
C GLY A 153 -13.21 4.62 13.09
N GLN A 154 -14.06 5.45 13.70
CA GLN A 154 -15.52 5.35 13.58
C GLN A 154 -16.00 5.65 12.16
N ILE A 155 -15.45 6.68 11.51
CA ILE A 155 -15.79 7.01 10.12
C ILE A 155 -15.38 5.86 9.18
N LEU A 156 -14.14 5.37 9.30
CA LEU A 156 -13.66 4.24 8.51
C LEU A 156 -14.48 2.96 8.74
N SER A 157 -14.93 2.73 9.98
CA SER A 157 -15.82 1.59 10.28
C SER A 157 -17.22 1.78 9.72
N ALA A 158 -17.75 3.01 9.69
CA ALA A 158 -19.03 3.31 9.08
C ALA A 158 -18.98 3.13 7.55
N LEU A 159 -17.88 3.53 6.91
CA LEU A 159 -17.60 3.28 5.49
C LEU A 159 -17.66 1.78 5.17
N LEU A 160 -16.92 0.97 5.91
CA LEU A 160 -16.89 -0.49 5.72
C LEU A 160 -18.24 -1.17 6.01
N ALA A 161 -19.07 -0.59 6.87
CA ALA A 161 -20.39 -1.11 7.20
C ALA A 161 -21.50 -0.63 6.24
N GLY A 162 -21.19 0.16 5.21
CA GLY A 162 -22.19 0.77 4.32
C GLY A 162 -23.10 1.79 5.03
N LYS A 163 -22.65 2.35 6.17
CA LYS A 163 -23.41 3.29 7.01
C LYS A 163 -22.83 4.72 6.97
N ALA A 164 -21.91 4.96 6.06
CA ALA A 164 -21.31 6.28 5.88
C ALA A 164 -22.29 7.26 5.26
N ARG A 165 -22.13 8.52 5.62
CA ARG A 165 -22.83 9.65 5.02
C ARG A 165 -22.05 10.16 3.81
N VAL A 166 -22.75 10.88 2.93
CA VAL A 166 -22.14 11.53 1.76
C VAL A 166 -21.00 12.46 2.15
N ASP A 167 -21.07 13.09 3.33
CA ASP A 167 -20.07 14.03 3.85
C ASP A 167 -19.00 13.38 4.75
N ASP A 168 -19.02 12.07 4.96
CA ASP A 168 -18.10 11.43 5.91
C ASP A 168 -16.65 11.41 5.41
N VAL A 169 -16.41 11.38 4.09
CA VAL A 169 -15.04 11.49 3.53
C VAL A 169 -14.49 12.91 3.71
N ASP A 170 -15.31 13.94 3.51
CA ASP A 170 -14.91 15.33 3.79
C ASP A 170 -14.60 15.52 5.28
N ARG A 171 -15.45 14.99 6.16
CA ARG A 171 -15.20 14.99 7.61
C ARG A 171 -13.95 14.22 8.01
N LEU A 172 -13.66 13.11 7.33
CA LEU A 172 -12.43 12.35 7.53
C LEU A 172 -11.21 13.24 7.23
N ARG A 173 -11.26 13.99 6.12
CA ARG A 173 -10.20 14.92 5.70
C ARG A 173 -10.06 16.10 6.66
N GLU A 174 -11.15 16.76 7.01
CA GLU A 174 -11.15 17.88 7.95
C GLU A 174 -10.58 17.48 9.32
N LEU A 175 -11.02 16.33 9.84
CA LEU A 175 -10.53 15.83 11.12
C LEU A 175 -9.04 15.48 11.05
N ALA A 176 -8.59 14.86 9.95
CA ALA A 176 -7.18 14.59 9.72
C ALA A 176 -6.34 15.88 9.70
N LEU A 177 -6.81 16.95 9.05
CA LEU A 177 -6.16 18.26 9.02
C LEU A 177 -6.08 18.90 10.40
N VAL A 178 -7.19 18.87 11.16
CA VAL A 178 -7.20 19.39 12.54
C VAL A 178 -6.22 18.62 13.40
N MET A 179 -6.17 17.28 13.28
CA MET A 179 -5.23 16.46 14.03
C MET A 179 -3.78 16.78 13.72
N ASP A 180 -3.45 16.99 12.45
CA ASP A 180 -2.10 17.34 11.99
C ASP A 180 -1.67 18.72 12.53
N ALA A 181 -2.54 19.74 12.38
CA ALA A 181 -2.21 21.12 12.71
C ALA A 181 -2.26 21.45 14.21
N SER A 182 -3.10 20.77 15.00
CA SER A 182 -3.38 21.15 16.39
C SER A 182 -2.80 20.20 17.46
N SER A 183 -2.14 19.12 17.04
CA SER A 183 -1.55 18.17 18.00
C SER A 183 -0.24 18.69 18.61
N ARG A 184 0.01 18.31 19.86
CA ARG A 184 1.21 18.75 20.61
C ARG A 184 2.52 18.17 20.09
N CYS A 185 2.48 17.10 19.31
CA CYS A 185 3.66 16.44 18.78
C CYS A 185 3.35 15.85 17.39
N ALA A 186 4.40 15.52 16.64
CA ALA A 186 4.32 14.99 15.27
C ALA A 186 3.77 13.56 15.18
N LEU A 187 3.38 12.93 16.30
CA LEU A 187 2.82 11.58 16.27
C LEU A 187 1.46 11.55 15.56
N ALA A 188 0.63 12.60 15.75
CA ALA A 188 -0.65 12.69 15.06
C ALA A 188 -0.48 12.77 13.53
N SER A 189 0.52 13.53 13.06
CA SER A 189 0.89 13.61 11.63
C SER A 189 1.18 12.23 11.05
N LYS A 190 1.86 11.36 11.80
CA LYS A 190 2.13 9.97 11.38
C LYS A 190 0.86 9.14 11.20
N PHE A 191 -0.18 9.40 12.00
CA PHE A 191 -1.44 8.66 11.94
C PHE A 191 -2.29 9.06 10.74
N VAL A 192 -2.25 10.35 10.37
CA VAL A 192 -3.12 10.91 9.34
C VAL A 192 -2.46 10.97 7.95
N ALA A 193 -1.13 10.92 7.86
CA ALA A 193 -0.41 10.85 6.60
C ALA A 193 -0.91 9.76 5.61
N PRO A 194 -1.15 8.50 6.03
CA PRO A 194 -1.69 7.48 5.12
C PRO A 194 -3.12 7.80 4.64
N LEU A 195 -3.92 8.51 5.46
CA LEU A 195 -5.25 8.96 5.06
C LEU A 195 -5.16 10.02 3.96
N PHE A 196 -4.26 10.99 4.08
CA PHE A 196 -4.06 12.00 3.02
C PHE A 196 -3.66 11.37 1.70
N VAL A 197 -2.69 10.44 1.72
CA VAL A 197 -2.26 9.73 0.50
C VAL A 197 -3.42 8.98 -0.16
N ALA A 198 -4.21 8.28 0.64
CA ALA A 198 -5.35 7.53 0.12
C ALA A 198 -6.44 8.44 -0.44
N MET A 199 -6.78 9.54 0.24
CA MET A 199 -7.77 10.51 -0.24
C MET A 199 -7.30 11.25 -1.50
N ASP A 200 -6.01 11.62 -1.58
CA ASP A 200 -5.48 12.35 -2.73
C ASP A 200 -5.30 11.46 -3.96
N SER A 201 -4.98 10.17 -3.75
CA SER A 201 -4.69 9.24 -4.84
C SER A 201 -5.89 8.38 -5.27
N PHE A 202 -6.84 8.13 -4.37
CA PHE A 202 -8.00 7.23 -4.54
C PHE A 202 -9.26 7.80 -3.84
N GLY A 203 -9.39 9.14 -3.77
CA GLY A 203 -10.57 9.78 -3.19
C GLY A 203 -11.89 9.31 -3.81
N GLU A 204 -11.89 9.00 -5.10
CA GLU A 204 -13.05 8.41 -5.80
C GLU A 204 -13.41 7.01 -5.29
N GLU A 205 -12.42 6.14 -5.02
CA GLU A 205 -12.69 4.81 -4.43
C GLU A 205 -13.30 4.96 -3.04
N LEU A 206 -12.76 5.86 -2.20
CA LEU A 206 -13.31 6.13 -0.87
C LEU A 206 -14.71 6.74 -0.92
N ASN A 207 -14.98 7.63 -1.87
CA ASN A 207 -16.30 8.20 -2.11
C ASN A 207 -17.27 7.16 -2.70
N PHE A 208 -16.78 6.23 -3.51
CA PHE A 208 -17.59 5.16 -4.09
C PHE A 208 -18.05 4.14 -3.04
N VAL A 209 -17.23 3.88 -2.02
CA VAL A 209 -17.63 3.13 -0.82
C VAL A 209 -18.82 3.79 -0.09
N CYS A 210 -19.01 5.11 -0.20
CA CYS A 210 -20.20 5.80 0.35
C CYS A 210 -21.47 5.60 -0.50
N VAL A 211 -21.36 5.33 -1.80
CA VAL A 211 -22.50 5.32 -2.74
C VAL A 211 -23.18 3.95 -2.85
N LEU A 212 -22.47 2.85 -2.55
CA LEU A 212 -23.04 1.50 -2.48
C LEU A 212 -23.58 1.20 -1.09
N SER A 213 -24.68 1.85 -0.73
CA SER A 213 -25.36 1.73 0.56
C SER A 213 -26.21 0.47 0.76
N GLU A 214 -26.17 -0.52 -0.15
CA GLU A 214 -27.07 -1.69 -0.05
C GLU A 214 -26.38 -3.05 0.13
N ASP A 215 -25.06 -3.18 -0.07
CA ASP A 215 -24.38 -4.47 0.15
C ASP A 215 -22.91 -4.30 0.57
N ALA A 216 -22.61 -4.59 1.83
CA ALA A 216 -21.25 -4.60 2.40
C ALA A 216 -20.30 -5.59 1.68
N SER A 217 -20.85 -6.57 0.96
CA SER A 217 -20.11 -7.52 0.12
C SER A 217 -19.61 -6.90 -1.19
N ARG A 218 -20.30 -5.88 -1.74
CA ARG A 218 -19.95 -5.22 -3.02
C ARG A 218 -18.97 -4.05 -2.87
N VAL A 219 -18.82 -3.53 -1.66
CA VAL A 219 -17.82 -2.51 -1.28
C VAL A 219 -16.39 -2.93 -1.65
N CYS A 220 -16.16 -4.25 -1.74
CA CYS A 220 -14.88 -4.88 -2.08
C CYS A 220 -14.88 -5.59 -3.46
N GLU A 221 -15.92 -5.41 -4.30
CA GLU A 221 -16.06 -6.09 -5.60
C GLU A 221 -15.75 -5.23 -6.83
N LEU A 222 -14.97 -4.16 -6.69
CA LEU A 222 -14.18 -3.63 -7.81
C LEU A 222 -12.96 -4.54 -8.05
N LYS A 223 -13.24 -5.84 -8.22
CA LYS A 223 -12.27 -6.94 -8.21
C LYS A 223 -11.44 -7.06 -9.48
N ASP A 224 -11.86 -6.49 -10.61
CA ASP A 224 -11.17 -6.73 -11.89
C ASP A 224 -11.26 -5.57 -12.90
N SER A 225 -11.78 -4.40 -12.53
CA SER A 225 -11.60 -3.23 -13.39
C SER A 225 -10.20 -2.67 -13.12
N GLY A 226 -9.20 -3.22 -13.80
CA GLY A 226 -8.06 -2.43 -14.23
C GLY A 226 -8.63 -1.18 -14.88
N GLY A 227 -8.72 -0.11 -14.10
CA GLY A 227 -9.45 1.09 -14.46
C GLY A 227 -8.81 1.68 -15.69
N ARG A 228 -9.34 1.30 -16.86
CA ARG A 228 -9.59 2.25 -17.93
C ARG A 228 -10.43 3.35 -17.31
N PHE A 229 -9.75 4.40 -16.91
CA PHE A 229 -10.34 5.71 -16.87
C PHE A 229 -9.90 6.32 -18.20
N ASP A 230 -10.82 6.42 -19.16
CA ASP A 230 -10.62 7.21 -20.36
C ASP A 230 -10.32 8.68 -19.99
#